data_AF-A0A1L4D1H7-F1
#
_entry.id   AF-A0A1L4D1H7-F1
#
_cell.length_a   1.000
_cell.length_b   1.000
_cell.length_c   1.000
_cell.angle_alpha   90.00
_cell.angle_beta   90.00
_cell.angle_gamma   90.00
#
_symmetry.space_group_name_H-M   'P 1'
#
loop_
_entity.id
_entity.type
_entity.pdbx_description
1 polymer ?
#
loop_
_entity_poly.entity_id
_entity_poly.type
_entity_poly.pdbx_seq_one_letter_code
_entity_poly.pdbx_strand_id
1 'polypeptide(L)'
;MSKGCAGIKILENGIHWRKELLSGTPVQGIATKHRAPAQVVSRAIWLARIPEELKAVIRENPEVFTRGILINGFASKRSACEKNYFKLLRSEVLRMAKEGLGSKPKLPKKERQLKKKKLNKKAIVENEAPCAVSVTTNAIEAMTAEKQIKEALGFHCRVAFNEAGESQVTINLKNKNDLEKFIDMVTANLF
;
A
#
# COMPACT_ATOMS: atom_id res chain seq x y z
N MET A 1 -26.13 15.16 20.52
CA MET A 1 -26.16 14.48 19.20
C MET A 1 -25.34 13.21 19.26
N SER A 2 -25.96 12.03 19.07
CA SER A 2 -25.35 10.72 19.30
C SER A 2 -24.24 10.43 18.27
N LYS A 3 -23.02 10.20 18.77
CA LYS A 3 -21.82 9.92 17.95
C LYS A 3 -21.92 8.63 17.11
N GLY A 4 -22.89 7.74 17.40
CA GLY A 4 -23.13 6.50 16.65
C GLY A 4 -23.78 6.69 15.26
N CYS A 5 -24.51 7.78 15.03
CA CYS A 5 -25.28 7.93 13.79
C CYS A 5 -24.41 8.21 12.54
N ALA A 6 -23.20 8.76 12.72
CA ALA A 6 -22.31 9.09 11.61
C ALA A 6 -21.74 7.85 10.89
N GLY A 7 -21.62 6.71 11.59
CA GLY A 7 -21.19 5.44 10.99
C GLY A 7 -22.26 4.84 10.08
N ILE A 8 -23.51 4.87 10.55
CA ILE A 8 -24.65 4.37 9.77
C ILE A 8 -24.89 5.23 8.53
N LYS A 9 -24.85 6.56 8.68
CA LYS A 9 -24.97 7.50 7.55
C LYS A 9 -23.93 7.24 6.47
N ILE A 10 -22.68 6.90 6.83
CA ILE A 10 -21.66 6.64 5.80
C ILE A 10 -21.89 5.31 5.06
N LEU A 11 -22.51 4.33 5.72
CA LEU A 11 -22.94 3.06 5.12
C LEU A 11 -24.08 3.28 4.11
N GLU A 12 -25.09 4.07 4.49
CA GLU A 12 -26.22 4.44 3.65
C GLU A 12 -25.77 5.27 2.44
N ASN A 13 -24.95 6.30 2.68
CA ASN A 13 -24.35 7.10 1.61
C ASN A 13 -23.55 6.22 0.65
N GLY A 14 -22.81 5.23 1.17
CA GLY A 14 -22.08 4.27 0.34
C GLY A 14 -22.99 3.49 -0.63
N ILE A 15 -24.19 3.10 -0.19
CA ILE A 15 -25.17 2.41 -1.03
C ILE A 15 -25.69 3.35 -2.13
N HIS A 16 -26.01 4.59 -1.78
CA HIS A 16 -26.48 5.59 -2.74
C HIS A 16 -25.40 5.92 -3.78
N TRP A 17 -24.19 6.26 -3.34
CA TRP A 17 -23.05 6.55 -4.20
C TRP A 17 -22.66 5.35 -5.07
N ARG A 18 -22.86 4.12 -4.61
CA ARG A 18 -22.66 2.93 -5.45
C ARG A 18 -23.66 2.88 -6.60
N LYS A 19 -24.93 3.22 -6.37
CA LYS A 19 -25.93 3.28 -7.44
C LYS A 19 -25.56 4.32 -8.50
N GLU A 20 -25.10 5.51 -8.08
CA GLU A 20 -24.60 6.54 -9.00
C GLU A 20 -23.35 6.12 -9.76
N LEU A 21 -22.45 5.37 -9.12
CA LEU A 21 -21.27 4.81 -9.79
C LEU A 21 -21.68 3.78 -10.86
N LEU A 22 -22.65 2.92 -10.54
CA LEU A 22 -23.18 1.93 -11.48
C LEU A 22 -23.99 2.56 -12.62
N SER A 23 -24.57 3.75 -12.41
CA SER A 23 -25.23 4.53 -13.46
C SER A 23 -24.25 5.35 -14.32
N GLY A 24 -22.94 5.17 -14.15
CA GLY A 24 -21.91 5.77 -14.99
C GLY A 24 -21.25 7.05 -14.44
N THR A 25 -21.61 7.51 -13.24
CA THR A 25 -20.96 8.71 -12.66
C THR A 25 -19.61 8.33 -12.03
N PRO A 26 -18.47 8.88 -12.46
CA PRO A 26 -17.18 8.55 -11.86
C PRO A 26 -17.10 9.03 -10.40
N VAL A 27 -16.24 8.39 -9.59
CA VAL A 27 -16.08 8.70 -8.15
C VAL A 27 -15.80 10.19 -7.90
N GLN A 28 -15.00 10.83 -8.76
CA GLN A 28 -14.71 12.26 -8.69
C GLN A 28 -15.96 13.12 -8.93
N GLY A 29 -16.82 12.75 -9.87
CA GLY A 29 -18.09 13.44 -10.12
C GLY A 29 -19.03 13.33 -8.91
N ILE A 30 -19.11 12.14 -8.31
CA ILE A 30 -19.88 11.90 -7.08
C ILE A 30 -19.31 12.74 -5.92
N ALA A 31 -17.98 12.79 -5.79
CA ALA A 31 -17.29 13.57 -4.75
C ALA A 31 -17.60 15.07 -4.85
N THR A 32 -17.55 15.63 -6.05
CA THR A 32 -17.89 17.04 -6.30
C THR A 32 -19.37 17.31 -6.02
N LYS A 33 -20.27 16.47 -6.54
CA LYS A 33 -21.72 16.60 -6.35
C LYS A 33 -22.13 16.58 -4.88
N HIS A 34 -21.54 15.68 -4.09
CA HIS A 34 -21.89 15.48 -2.68
C HIS A 34 -20.97 16.21 -1.70
N ARG A 35 -20.08 17.08 -2.21
CA ARG A 35 -19.09 17.85 -1.42
C ARG A 35 -18.33 16.99 -0.40
N ALA A 36 -17.95 15.79 -0.84
CA ALA A 36 -17.25 14.81 -0.02
C ALA A 36 -15.88 14.49 -0.61
N PRO A 37 -14.84 14.23 0.20
CA PRO A 37 -13.55 13.83 -0.34
C PRO A 37 -13.66 12.54 -1.16
N ALA A 38 -13.07 12.50 -2.36
CA ALA A 38 -13.14 11.34 -3.26
C ALA A 38 -12.67 10.03 -2.59
N GLN A 39 -11.69 10.11 -1.68
CA GLN A 39 -11.23 8.97 -0.90
C GLN A 39 -12.33 8.42 0.03
N VAL A 40 -13.13 9.30 0.64
CA VAL A 40 -14.25 8.91 1.51
C VAL A 40 -15.35 8.26 0.66
N VAL A 41 -15.67 8.84 -0.49
CA VAL A 41 -16.64 8.28 -1.44
C VAL A 41 -16.23 6.87 -1.88
N SER A 42 -14.99 6.70 -2.36
CA SER A 42 -14.48 5.39 -2.76
C SER A 42 -14.56 4.34 -1.64
N ARG A 43 -14.25 4.73 -0.41
CA ARG A 43 -14.30 3.85 0.77
C ARG A 43 -15.73 3.52 1.20
N ALA A 44 -16.65 4.47 1.12
CA ALA A 44 -18.07 4.24 1.42
C ALA A 44 -18.73 3.33 0.37
N ILE A 45 -18.43 3.52 -0.92
CA ILE A 45 -18.86 2.61 -1.99
C ILE A 45 -18.36 1.19 -1.74
N TRP A 46 -17.12 1.03 -1.24
CA TRP A 46 -16.62 -0.27 -0.83
C TRP A 46 -17.41 -0.88 0.34
N LEU A 47 -17.75 -0.08 1.37
CA LEU A 47 -18.59 -0.55 2.48
C LEU A 47 -19.95 -1.07 1.99
N ALA A 48 -20.53 -0.50 0.94
CA ALA A 48 -21.77 -1.00 0.35
C ALA A 48 -21.65 -2.40 -0.29
N ARG A 49 -20.43 -2.85 -0.62
CA ARG A 49 -20.13 -4.15 -1.22
C ARG A 49 -19.91 -5.27 -0.20
N ILE A 50 -19.74 -4.94 1.08
CA ILE A 50 -19.53 -5.98 2.10
C ILE A 50 -20.82 -6.81 2.27
N PRO A 51 -20.72 -8.06 2.74
CA PRO A 51 -21.88 -8.94 2.92
C PRO A 51 -22.97 -8.32 3.81
N GLU A 52 -24.24 -8.60 3.50
CA GLU A 52 -25.40 -7.96 4.16
C GLU A 52 -25.49 -8.32 5.64
N GLU A 53 -25.12 -9.55 6.00
CA GLU A 53 -25.08 -10.00 7.39
C GLU A 53 -24.10 -9.18 8.24
N LEU A 54 -23.01 -8.69 7.66
CA LEU A 54 -22.08 -7.81 8.37
C LEU A 54 -22.62 -6.39 8.50
N LYS A 55 -23.33 -5.91 7.49
CA LYS A 55 -24.00 -4.60 7.54
C LYS A 55 -25.11 -4.59 8.59
N ALA A 56 -25.84 -5.70 8.76
CA ALA A 56 -26.84 -5.86 9.82
C ALA A 56 -26.20 -5.68 11.21
N VAL A 57 -25.15 -6.44 11.53
CA VAL A 57 -24.42 -6.32 12.80
C VAL A 57 -23.89 -4.91 13.03
N ILE A 58 -23.40 -4.25 11.98
CA ILE A 58 -22.92 -2.87 12.07
C ILE A 58 -24.05 -1.89 12.41
N ARG A 59 -25.23 -2.07 11.81
CA ARG A 59 -26.41 -1.23 12.06
C ARG A 59 -26.97 -1.42 13.48
N GLU A 60 -26.88 -2.62 14.02
CA GLU A 60 -27.31 -2.95 15.39
C GLU A 60 -26.39 -2.35 16.46
N ASN A 61 -25.13 -2.04 16.12
CA ASN A 61 -24.12 -1.54 17.08
C ASN A 61 -23.51 -0.18 16.64
N PRO A 62 -24.34 0.87 16.42
CA PRO A 62 -23.90 2.12 15.80
C PRO A 62 -22.83 2.88 16.62
N GLU A 63 -22.84 2.75 17.94
CA GLU A 63 -21.86 3.34 18.85
C GLU A 63 -20.46 2.74 18.70
N VAL A 64 -20.37 1.44 18.40
CA VAL A 64 -19.10 0.75 18.12
C VAL A 64 -18.59 1.15 16.75
N PHE A 65 -19.43 1.09 15.73
CA PHE A 65 -19.02 1.24 14.34
C PHE A 65 -19.09 2.69 13.86
N THR A 66 -18.30 3.55 14.49
CA THR A 66 -18.18 4.95 14.08
C THR A 66 -17.65 5.09 12.65
N ARG A 67 -17.90 6.25 12.04
CA ARG A 67 -17.33 6.62 10.72
C ARG A 67 -15.82 6.38 10.65
N GLY A 68 -15.09 6.69 11.72
CA GLY A 68 -13.64 6.49 11.79
C GLY A 68 -13.25 5.01 11.68
N ILE A 69 -13.96 4.13 12.37
CA ILE A 69 -13.74 2.69 12.31
C ILE A 69 -14.06 2.14 10.91
N LEU A 70 -15.19 2.52 10.34
CA LEU A 70 -15.61 2.03 9.03
C LEU A 70 -14.69 2.52 7.91
N ILE A 71 -14.36 3.81 7.87
CA ILE A 71 -13.58 4.43 6.78
C ILE A 71 -12.08 4.26 6.98
N ASN A 72 -11.56 4.52 8.18
CA ASN A 72 -10.11 4.50 8.44
C ASN A 72 -9.63 3.16 9.01
N GLY A 73 -10.52 2.33 9.57
CA GLY A 73 -10.21 0.99 10.04
C GLY A 73 -10.39 -0.07 8.96
N PHE A 74 -11.65 -0.34 8.58
CA PHE A 74 -11.98 -1.42 7.65
C PHE A 74 -11.70 -1.04 6.18
N ALA A 75 -12.31 0.04 5.67
CA ALA A 75 -12.22 0.39 4.25
C ALA A 75 -10.81 0.79 3.80
N SER A 76 -10.01 1.38 4.69
CA SER A 76 -8.59 1.69 4.42
C SER A 76 -7.74 0.43 4.18
N LYS A 77 -8.17 -0.71 4.74
CA LYS A 77 -7.54 -2.02 4.67
C LYS A 77 -8.37 -3.01 3.83
N ARG A 78 -9.18 -2.51 2.89
CA ARG A 78 -10.08 -3.31 2.03
C ARG A 78 -9.43 -4.57 1.44
N SER A 79 -8.18 -4.48 0.99
CA SER A 79 -7.45 -5.62 0.40
C SER A 79 -7.20 -6.76 1.39
N ALA A 80 -7.08 -6.48 2.69
CA ALA A 80 -6.99 -7.52 3.72
C ALA A 80 -8.38 -8.03 4.11
N CYS A 81 -9.38 -7.14 4.12
CA CYS A 81 -10.76 -7.48 4.42
C CYS A 81 -11.40 -8.37 3.34
N GLU A 82 -11.05 -8.24 2.06
CA GLU A 82 -11.63 -9.03 0.96
C GLU A 82 -11.02 -10.44 0.84
N LYS A 83 -9.86 -10.69 1.43
CA LYS A 83 -9.22 -12.01 1.40
C LYS A 83 -10.10 -13.07 2.03
N ASN A 84 -10.04 -14.28 1.48
CA ASN A 84 -10.75 -15.44 2.00
C ASN A 84 -12.25 -15.14 2.22
N TYR A 85 -12.90 -14.50 1.23
CA TYR A 85 -14.33 -14.18 1.26
C TYR A 85 -14.77 -13.44 2.52
N PHE A 86 -14.02 -12.42 2.93
CA PHE A 86 -14.32 -11.60 4.11
C PHE A 86 -14.21 -12.30 5.46
N LYS A 87 -13.57 -13.47 5.56
CA LYS A 87 -13.39 -14.20 6.84
C LYS A 87 -12.81 -13.32 7.97
N LEU A 88 -11.81 -12.52 7.65
CA LEU A 88 -11.18 -11.63 8.63
C LEU A 88 -12.10 -10.47 9.05
N LEU A 89 -12.80 -9.87 8.08
CA LEU A 89 -13.75 -8.79 8.36
C LEU A 89 -14.90 -9.30 9.23
N ARG A 90 -15.47 -10.46 8.91
CA ARG A 90 -16.54 -11.11 9.68
C ARG A 90 -16.10 -11.34 11.13
N SER A 91 -14.93 -11.95 11.32
CA SER A 91 -14.38 -12.23 12.65
C SER A 91 -14.21 -10.94 13.47
N GLU A 92 -13.72 -9.87 12.83
CA GLU A 92 -13.50 -8.60 13.52
C GLU A 92 -14.78 -7.82 13.82
N VAL A 93 -15.75 -7.80 12.91
CA VAL A 93 -17.06 -7.17 13.15
C VAL A 93 -17.74 -7.84 14.33
N LEU A 94 -17.79 -9.17 14.36
CA LEU A 94 -18.40 -9.91 15.48
C LEU A 94 -17.66 -9.69 16.80
N ARG A 95 -16.32 -9.71 16.78
CA ARG A 95 -15.50 -9.44 17.97
C ARG A 95 -15.76 -8.02 18.50
N MET A 96 -15.79 -7.02 17.62
CA MET A 96 -16.01 -5.63 18.02
C MET A 96 -17.42 -5.40 18.55
N ALA A 97 -18.44 -6.02 17.96
CA ALA A 97 -19.80 -6.00 18.50
C ALA A 97 -19.86 -6.59 19.91
N LYS A 98 -19.11 -7.69 20.18
CA LYS A 98 -19.04 -8.31 21.50
C LYS A 98 -18.26 -7.47 22.53
N GLU A 99 -17.15 -6.86 22.12
CA GLU A 99 -16.31 -6.05 23.03
C GLU A 99 -16.88 -4.65 23.30
N GLY A 100 -17.74 -4.13 22.42
CA GLY A 100 -18.42 -2.86 22.60
C GLY A 100 -17.52 -1.64 22.34
N LEU A 101 -17.90 -0.52 22.98
CA LEU A 101 -17.35 0.80 22.73
C LEU A 101 -15.84 0.87 23.04
N GLY A 102 -15.08 1.51 22.15
CA GLY A 102 -13.63 1.69 22.32
C GLY A 102 -12.78 0.57 21.70
N SER A 103 -13.39 -0.54 21.27
CA SER A 103 -12.71 -1.56 20.49
C SER A 103 -12.20 -0.98 19.16
N LYS A 104 -11.02 -1.43 18.72
CA LYS A 104 -10.37 -1.00 17.47
C LYS A 104 -10.15 -2.19 16.55
N PRO A 105 -10.26 -2.03 15.21
CA PRO A 105 -10.03 -3.11 14.27
C PRO A 105 -8.57 -3.62 14.33
N LYS A 106 -8.38 -4.89 14.68
CA LYS A 106 -7.07 -5.55 14.75
C LYS A 106 -6.66 -6.15 13.39
N LEU A 107 -6.79 -5.35 12.34
CA LEU A 107 -6.43 -5.77 10.99
C LEU A 107 -4.92 -5.66 10.73
N PRO A 108 -4.31 -6.62 10.02
CA PRO A 108 -2.88 -6.63 9.73
C PRO A 108 -2.47 -5.35 9.00
N LYS A 109 -1.32 -4.79 9.37
CA LYS A 109 -0.74 -3.64 8.68
C LYS A 109 -0.13 -4.11 7.37
N LYS A 110 -0.24 -3.31 6.30
CA LYS A 110 0.47 -3.59 5.04
C LYS A 110 1.96 -3.77 5.33
N GLU A 111 2.54 -4.89 4.88
CA GLU A 111 3.94 -5.28 5.14
C GLU A 111 4.98 -4.23 4.74
N ARG A 112 4.65 -3.33 3.80
CA ARG A 112 5.49 -2.18 3.43
C ARG A 112 5.89 -1.30 4.64
N GLN A 113 5.08 -1.22 5.69
CA GLN A 113 5.44 -0.49 6.93
C GLN A 113 6.24 -1.33 7.94
N LEU A 114 6.07 -2.65 7.94
CA LEU A 114 6.85 -3.56 8.80
C LEU A 114 8.30 -3.66 8.35
N LYS A 115 8.55 -3.67 7.02
CA LYS A 115 9.92 -3.59 6.48
C LYS A 115 10.61 -2.28 6.87
N LYS A 116 9.95 -1.11 6.72
CA LYS A 116 10.53 0.18 7.15
C LYS A 116 10.79 0.26 8.67
N LYS A 117 9.90 -0.27 9.51
CA LYS A 117 10.13 -0.28 10.98
C LYS A 117 11.19 -1.29 11.43
N LYS A 118 11.37 -2.41 10.73
CA LYS A 118 12.44 -3.37 11.00
C LYS A 118 13.80 -2.89 10.45
N LEU A 119 13.82 -2.12 9.37
CA LEU A 119 15.03 -1.48 8.84
C LEU A 119 15.54 -0.37 9.77
N ASN A 120 14.65 0.46 10.34
CA ASN A 120 15.06 1.54 11.25
C ASN A 120 15.62 1.08 12.61
N LYS A 121 15.54 -0.21 12.96
CA LYS A 121 16.18 -0.75 14.18
C LYS A 121 17.57 -1.37 13.92
N LYS A 122 18.02 -1.44 12.66
CA LYS A 122 19.31 -2.06 12.28
C LYS A 122 20.30 -1.10 11.62
N ALA A 123 19.99 0.19 11.49
CA ALA A 123 20.94 1.18 10.97
C ALA A 123 21.48 2.04 12.12
N ILE A 124 22.30 1.43 12.97
CA ILE A 124 23.43 2.10 13.63
C ILE A 124 24.66 1.48 12.98
N VAL A 125 25.02 1.97 11.80
CA VAL A 125 26.41 2.01 11.32
C VAL A 125 26.45 3.24 10.42
N GLU A 126 27.14 4.25 10.91
CA GLU A 126 27.62 5.39 10.14
C GLU A 126 28.35 4.88 8.91
N ASN A 127 27.93 5.32 7.74
CA ASN A 127 28.83 5.65 6.65
C ASN A 127 28.07 6.60 5.74
N GLU A 128 28.67 7.76 5.54
CA GLU A 128 28.21 8.86 4.72
C GLU A 128 27.66 8.32 3.39
N ALA A 129 26.37 8.54 3.14
CA ALA A 129 25.78 8.21 1.86
C ALA A 129 26.46 9.10 0.80
N PRO A 130 27.10 8.56 -0.24
CA PRO A 130 27.51 9.39 -1.36
C PRO A 130 26.25 10.00 -1.96
N CYS A 131 26.33 11.32 -2.16
CA CYS A 131 25.30 12.20 -2.66
C CYS A 131 24.56 11.56 -3.84
N ALA A 132 23.24 11.41 -3.72
CA ALA A 132 22.40 10.91 -4.79
C ALA A 132 22.29 11.96 -5.90
N VAL A 133 23.21 11.92 -6.86
CA VAL A 133 23.07 12.64 -8.12
C VAL A 133 23.46 11.70 -9.25
N SER A 134 22.48 11.01 -9.83
CA SER A 134 22.67 10.36 -11.12
C SER A 134 21.84 11.10 -12.17
N VAL A 135 22.39 12.19 -12.69
CA VAL A 135 21.93 12.72 -13.99
C VAL A 135 22.26 11.65 -15.04
N THR A 136 21.46 11.52 -16.09
CA THR A 136 21.77 10.64 -17.23
C THR A 136 21.80 11.51 -18.46
N THR A 137 23.00 11.93 -18.86
CA THR A 137 23.21 12.81 -20.02
C THR A 137 23.15 12.04 -21.35
N ASN A 138 23.53 10.76 -21.36
CA ASN A 138 23.47 9.89 -22.55
C ASN A 138 22.66 8.61 -22.30
N ALA A 139 21.36 8.68 -22.57
CA ALA A 139 20.43 7.57 -22.31
C ALA A 139 20.68 6.33 -23.18
N ILE A 140 21.15 6.51 -24.42
CA ILE A 140 21.34 5.40 -25.38
C ILE A 140 22.53 4.53 -24.97
N GLU A 141 23.64 5.16 -24.60
CA GLU A 141 24.82 4.46 -24.09
C GLU A 141 24.51 3.76 -22.76
N ALA A 142 23.77 4.41 -21.87
CA ALA A 142 23.34 3.82 -20.60
C ALA A 142 22.50 2.57 -20.80
N MET A 143 21.50 2.62 -21.68
CA MET A 143 20.65 1.47 -21.99
C MET A 143 21.43 0.33 -22.66
N THR A 144 22.41 0.66 -23.51
CA THR A 144 23.25 -0.34 -24.18
C THR A 144 24.16 -1.04 -23.18
N ALA A 145 24.82 -0.29 -22.31
CA ALA A 145 25.65 -0.83 -21.23
C ALA A 145 24.82 -1.65 -20.24
N GLU A 146 23.62 -1.20 -19.87
CA GLU A 146 22.70 -1.95 -19.01
C GLU A 146 22.34 -3.31 -19.62
N LYS A 147 22.06 -3.34 -20.93
CA LYS A 147 21.74 -4.58 -21.64
C LYS A 147 22.93 -5.54 -21.63
N GLN A 148 24.12 -5.06 -21.97
CA GLN A 148 25.34 -5.87 -22.01
C GLN A 148 25.70 -6.46 -20.64
N ILE A 149 25.65 -5.64 -19.58
CA ILE A 149 25.95 -6.10 -18.21
C ILE A 149 24.90 -7.11 -17.74
N LYS A 150 23.62 -6.88 -18.07
CA LYS A 150 22.55 -7.83 -17.74
C LYS A 150 22.70 -9.17 -18.48
N GLU A 151 23.11 -9.15 -19.75
CA GLU A 151 23.36 -10.35 -20.54
C GLU A 151 24.59 -11.11 -20.03
N ALA A 152 25.67 -10.41 -19.69
CA ALA A 152 26.91 -11.03 -19.22
C ALA A 152 26.80 -11.59 -17.79
N LEU A 153 26.16 -10.86 -16.88
CA LEU A 153 26.19 -11.18 -15.44
C LEU A 153 24.86 -11.72 -14.92
N GLY A 154 23.77 -11.63 -15.69
CA GLY A 154 22.43 -12.06 -15.27
C GLY A 154 21.79 -11.19 -14.16
N PHE A 155 22.48 -10.15 -13.69
CA PHE A 155 21.98 -9.25 -12.65
C PHE A 155 21.31 -8.01 -13.27
N HIS A 156 20.30 -7.48 -12.58
CA HIS A 156 19.74 -6.18 -12.94
C HIS A 156 20.70 -5.08 -12.52
N CYS A 157 21.18 -4.29 -13.47
CA CYS A 157 22.00 -3.13 -13.21
C CYS A 157 21.31 -1.84 -13.66
N ARG A 158 21.88 -0.71 -13.24
CA ARG A 158 21.58 0.62 -13.74
C ARG A 158 22.88 1.31 -14.08
N VAL A 159 22.96 1.92 -15.25
CA VAL A 159 24.14 2.68 -15.67
C VAL A 159 23.75 4.16 -15.77
N ALA A 160 24.53 5.02 -15.13
CA ALA A 160 24.34 6.46 -15.22
C ALA A 160 25.67 7.15 -15.54
N PHE A 161 25.58 8.27 -16.25
CA PHE A 161 26.72 9.09 -16.61
C PHE A 161 26.51 10.49 -16.06
N ASN A 162 27.48 10.99 -15.31
CA ASN A 162 27.43 12.38 -14.86
C ASN A 162 27.81 13.35 -15.99
N GLU A 163 27.65 14.65 -15.75
CA GLU A 163 27.98 15.70 -16.72
C GLU A 163 29.48 15.77 -17.04
N ALA A 164 30.34 15.20 -16.18
CA ALA A 164 31.78 15.10 -16.38
C ALA A 164 32.19 13.86 -17.22
N GLY A 165 31.25 13.03 -17.66
CA GLY A 165 31.51 11.81 -18.43
C GLY A 165 31.94 10.59 -17.61
N GLU A 166 31.94 10.68 -16.28
CA GLU A 166 32.19 9.55 -15.41
C GLU A 166 30.97 8.63 -15.37
N SER A 167 31.23 7.32 -15.44
CA SER A 167 30.18 6.30 -15.42
C SER A 167 30.03 5.70 -14.03
N GLN A 168 28.78 5.54 -13.60
CA GLN A 168 28.43 4.83 -12.38
C GLN A 168 27.52 3.65 -12.73
N VAL A 169 27.96 2.45 -12.38
CA VAL A 169 27.17 1.22 -12.50
C VAL A 169 26.65 0.83 -11.13
N THR A 170 25.32 0.75 -10.99
CA THR A 170 24.65 0.27 -9.78
C THR A 170 24.07 -1.11 -10.04
N ILE A 171 24.55 -2.14 -9.33
CA ILE A 171 24.05 -3.52 -9.47
C ILE A 171 23.04 -3.83 -8.37
N ASN A 172 21.82 -4.19 -8.76
CA ASN A 172 20.71 -4.49 -7.85
C ASN A 172 20.66 -5.98 -7.53
N LEU A 173 21.20 -6.35 -6.37
CA LEU A 173 21.21 -7.72 -5.86
C LEU A 173 20.00 -7.94 -4.94
N LYS A 174 19.20 -8.99 -5.18
CA LYS A 174 17.90 -9.18 -4.50
C LYS A 174 18.03 -9.88 -3.16
N ASN A 175 19.09 -10.67 -2.96
CA ASN A 175 19.32 -11.47 -1.78
C ASN A 175 20.83 -11.68 -1.52
N LYS A 176 21.17 -12.26 -0.36
CA LYS A 176 22.57 -12.50 0.05
C LYS A 176 23.30 -13.50 -0.87
N ASN A 177 22.60 -14.50 -1.39
CA ASN A 177 23.16 -15.49 -2.30
C ASN A 177 23.53 -14.85 -3.65
N ASP A 178 22.77 -13.87 -4.12
CA ASP A 178 23.08 -13.11 -5.34
C ASP A 178 24.36 -12.28 -5.15
N LEU A 179 24.57 -11.74 -3.95
CA LEU A 179 25.79 -11.00 -3.59
C LEU A 179 27.00 -11.91 -3.50
N GLU A 180 26.87 -13.08 -2.86
CA GLU A 180 27.95 -14.07 -2.79
C GLU A 180 28.35 -14.54 -4.20
N LYS A 181 27.37 -14.88 -5.06
CA LYS A 181 27.62 -15.20 -6.47
C LYS A 181 28.31 -14.07 -7.25
N PHE A 182 27.90 -12.82 -7.01
CA PHE A 182 28.50 -11.68 -7.67
C PHE A 182 29.96 -11.48 -7.23
N ILE A 183 30.24 -11.57 -5.92
CA ILE A 183 31.60 -11.49 -5.37
C ILE A 183 32.46 -12.62 -5.94
N ASP A 184 31.99 -13.87 -5.89
CA ASP A 184 32.75 -15.02 -6.40
C ASP A 184 33.11 -14.84 -7.89
N MET A 185 32.17 -14.34 -8.69
CA MET A 185 32.38 -14.07 -10.12
C MET A 185 33.36 -12.92 -10.37
N VAL A 186 33.32 -11.84 -9.58
CA VAL A 186 34.25 -10.72 -9.72
C VAL A 186 35.64 -11.09 -9.20
N THR A 187 35.73 -11.78 -8.07
CA THR A 187 36.99 -12.23 -7.47
C THR A 187 37.69 -13.29 -8.31
N ALA A 188 36.96 -14.18 -8.98
CA ALA A 188 37.53 -15.16 -9.91
C ALA A 188 38.15 -14.52 -11.18
N ASN A 189 37.80 -13.27 -11.51
CA ASN A 189 38.33 -12.53 -12.65
C ASN A 189 39.36 -11.44 -12.25
N LEU A 190 39.76 -11.40 -10.96
CA LEU A 190 40.75 -10.46 -10.41
C LEU A 190 42.14 -11.09 -10.21
N PHE A 191 42.34 -12.34 -10.65
CA PHE A 191 43.62 -13.06 -10.67
C PHE A 191 43.91 -13.63 -12.06
#